data_AF-A0A336MI11-F1
#
_entry.id   AF-A0A336MI11-F1
#
_cell.length_a   1.000
_cell.length_b   1.000
_cell.length_c   1.000
_cell.angle_alpha   90.00
_cell.angle_beta   90.00
_cell.angle_gamma   90.00
#
_symmetry.space_group_name_H-M   'P 1'
#
loop_
_entity.id
_entity.type
_entity.pdbx_description
1 polymer ?
#
loop_
_entity_poly.entity_id
_entity_poly.type
_entity_poly.pdbx_seq_one_letter_code
_entity_poly.pdbx_strand_id
1 'polypeptide(L)'
;MAPNILGNTILVATDAQIEPKSSVIVRSSTTTKHDTLIKNEINNNQKSKNNSSSEYHMQIVWLNVILFCYLHASGLYGLYLMFTKAKLATIVFTFFLMIFCGLGITAGAHRLWSHKAYKAKWPLRLLLMIAQTAAHQDAIYVWSRDHRVHHKFTDTDADPYNAKRGFFFSHIGWLMVKKHPAVIAKGKTIDMSDMEADPIVMFQKKFFIPLMIIFCFLLPTYIPVYFWNESVATAFYVATMFRYCAGLNGTWCVNSVAHIWGMKPYEKTISPCNNFYVAAFGLGEGWHNYHHVFPWDYKTSELGKYSSNWTTGFIDFFAKIGWAYDLKTVSNEMIRKRVLRTGDGSHKYSKEVDLNKNLHKFVEEFQFNKDEEKSIWGWDDKDINLQDKSDAKIYNTEKSST
;
A
#
# COMPACT_ATOMS: atom_id res chain seq x y z
N MET A 1 6.62 5.71 -2.26
CA MET A 1 7.33 5.14 -1.11
C MET A 1 8.82 5.03 -1.42
N ALA A 2 9.45 6.14 -1.83
CA ALA A 2 10.91 6.16 -1.85
C ALA A 2 11.29 6.52 -0.42
N PRO A 3 12.13 5.74 0.28
CA PRO A 3 12.63 6.13 1.58
C PRO A 3 13.27 7.50 1.40
N ASN A 4 12.56 8.52 1.87
CA ASN A 4 12.96 9.90 1.70
C ASN A 4 13.97 10.18 2.81
N ILE A 5 15.22 9.75 2.60
CA ILE A 5 16.28 9.78 3.62
C ILE A 5 16.61 11.23 4.03
N LEU A 6 16.25 12.23 3.21
CA LEU A 6 16.29 13.66 3.54
C LEU A 6 15.01 14.32 3.01
N GLY A 7 14.13 14.71 3.94
CA GLY A 7 12.79 15.20 3.64
C GLY A 7 12.75 16.45 2.75
N ASN A 8 11.69 16.52 1.94
CA ASN A 8 11.27 17.72 1.22
C ASN A 8 10.74 18.84 2.14
N THR A 9 11.11 18.86 3.42
CA THR A 9 10.71 19.91 4.36
C THR A 9 11.49 21.22 4.12
N ILE A 10 12.60 21.18 3.37
CA ILE A 10 13.42 22.39 3.08
C ILE A 10 12.99 23.10 1.78
N LEU A 11 12.23 22.48 0.88
CA LEU A 11 11.87 23.07 -0.42
C LEU A 11 10.41 23.51 -0.57
N VAL A 12 9.56 23.33 0.45
CA VAL A 12 8.13 23.75 0.41
C VAL A 12 7.92 25.14 1.04
N ALA A 13 8.97 25.77 1.56
CA ALA A 13 8.88 27.10 2.18
C ALA A 13 8.96 28.29 1.20
N THR A 14 9.16 28.07 -0.11
CA THR A 14 9.36 29.18 -1.07
C THR A 14 8.17 29.49 -1.98
N ASP A 15 7.11 28.68 -2.02
CA ASP A 15 5.99 28.88 -2.96
C ASP A 15 4.68 29.38 -2.29
N ALA A 16 4.77 29.89 -1.06
CA ALA A 16 3.62 30.39 -0.32
C ALA A 16 3.62 31.92 -0.15
N GLN A 17 3.79 32.69 -1.23
CA GLN A 17 3.43 34.11 -1.25
C GLN A 17 3.02 34.58 -2.65
N ILE A 18 1.74 34.40 -3.01
CA ILE A 18 1.06 35.30 -3.96
C ILE A 18 -0.37 35.53 -3.44
N GLU A 19 -0.61 36.73 -2.89
CA GLU A 19 -1.95 37.23 -2.53
C GLU A 19 -2.79 37.60 -3.78
N PRO A 20 -4.14 37.57 -3.71
CA PRO A 20 -4.99 37.98 -4.81
C PRO A 20 -5.25 39.50 -4.78
N LYS A 21 -4.97 40.20 -5.90
CA LYS A 21 -5.36 41.61 -6.09
C LYS A 21 -6.78 41.74 -6.66
N SER A 22 -7.62 42.40 -5.85
CA SER A 22 -8.71 43.36 -6.13
C SER A 22 -9.50 43.36 -7.45
N SER A 23 -10.82 43.45 -7.26
CA SER A 23 -11.92 43.73 -8.18
C SER A 23 -11.79 44.99 -9.05
N VAL A 24 -12.27 44.91 -10.30
CA VAL A 24 -12.60 46.09 -11.13
C VAL A 24 -14.02 45.96 -11.68
N ILE A 25 -14.83 46.99 -11.41
CA ILE A 25 -16.18 47.21 -11.95
C ILE A 25 -16.04 47.94 -13.28
N VAL A 26 -16.75 47.51 -14.33
CA VAL A 26 -17.01 48.36 -15.52
C VAL A 26 -18.46 48.20 -15.99
N ARG A 27 -19.13 49.36 -16.15
CA ARG A 27 -20.49 49.56 -16.67
C ARG A 27 -20.54 49.49 -18.21
N SER A 28 -21.76 49.27 -18.72
CA SER A 28 -22.18 49.08 -20.10
C SER A 28 -21.79 50.15 -21.12
N SER A 29 -21.60 49.75 -22.39
CA SER A 29 -22.28 50.34 -23.56
C SER A 29 -21.99 49.62 -24.90
N THR A 30 -23.07 49.41 -25.67
CA THR A 30 -23.20 49.32 -27.14
C THR A 30 -22.41 48.28 -27.96
N THR A 31 -23.15 47.28 -28.41
CA THR A 31 -23.25 46.71 -29.76
C THR A 31 -22.25 47.22 -30.82
N THR A 32 -21.32 46.36 -31.20
CA THR A 32 -20.97 45.88 -32.58
C THR A 32 -19.52 45.33 -32.57
N LYS A 33 -19.20 44.46 -31.59
CA LYS A 33 -17.88 43.79 -31.46
C LYS A 33 -17.99 42.34 -30.94
N HIS A 34 -19.20 41.78 -30.87
CA HIS A 34 -19.44 40.49 -30.20
C HIS A 34 -18.98 39.28 -31.02
N ASP A 35 -19.06 39.31 -32.36
CA ASP A 35 -18.75 38.12 -33.17
C ASP A 35 -17.23 37.89 -33.37
N THR A 36 -16.42 38.95 -33.34
CA THR A 36 -14.97 38.84 -33.45
C THR A 36 -14.32 38.47 -32.11
N LEU A 37 -14.91 38.89 -30.99
CA LEU A 37 -14.46 38.49 -29.64
C LEU A 37 -14.80 37.03 -29.35
N ILE A 38 -15.99 36.56 -29.74
CA ILE A 38 -16.39 35.15 -29.55
C ILE A 38 -15.54 34.21 -30.43
N LYS A 39 -15.22 34.58 -31.69
CA LYS A 39 -14.32 33.78 -32.53
C LYS A 39 -12.88 33.74 -32.00
N ASN A 40 -12.40 34.83 -31.40
CA ASN A 40 -11.08 34.86 -30.77
C ASN A 40 -11.03 34.12 -29.43
N GLU A 41 -12.11 34.12 -28.63
CA GLU A 41 -12.23 33.29 -27.43
C GLU A 41 -12.38 31.80 -27.76
N ILE A 42 -13.11 31.43 -28.82
CA ILE A 42 -13.21 30.04 -29.28
C ILE A 42 -11.87 29.56 -29.86
N ASN A 43 -11.17 30.39 -30.65
CA ASN A 43 -9.83 30.07 -31.14
C ASN A 43 -8.77 30.05 -30.03
N ASN A 44 -8.87 30.91 -29.02
CA ASN A 44 -7.99 30.87 -27.85
C ASN A 44 -8.31 29.70 -26.92
N ASN A 45 -9.58 29.28 -26.81
CA ASN A 45 -9.96 28.05 -26.09
C ASN A 45 -9.63 26.77 -26.86
N GLN A 46 -9.60 26.80 -28.20
CA GLN A 46 -9.09 25.70 -29.01
C GLN A 46 -7.55 25.66 -29.03
N LYS A 47 -6.86 26.81 -29.00
CA LYS A 47 -5.40 26.87 -28.79
C LYS A 47 -4.99 26.53 -27.35
N SER A 48 -5.81 26.84 -26.34
CA SER A 48 -5.53 26.45 -24.95
C SER A 48 -5.85 24.98 -24.68
N LYS A 49 -6.82 24.38 -25.38
CA LYS A 49 -7.04 22.91 -25.38
C LYS A 49 -6.01 22.13 -26.17
N ASN A 50 -5.30 22.77 -27.11
CA ASN A 50 -4.22 22.14 -27.90
C ASN A 50 -2.80 22.47 -27.41
N ASN A 51 -2.64 23.22 -26.32
CA ASN A 51 -1.35 23.37 -25.65
C ASN A 51 -1.14 22.25 -24.62
N SER A 52 -0.57 21.18 -25.16
CA SER A 52 0.22 20.13 -24.51
C SER A 52 -0.51 19.25 -23.48
N SER A 53 -0.99 18.08 -23.94
CA SER A 53 -0.57 16.86 -23.25
C SER A 53 0.94 16.76 -23.42
N SER A 54 1.70 17.51 -22.61
CA SER A 54 3.16 17.36 -22.59
C SER A 54 3.42 15.89 -22.30
N GLU A 55 4.07 15.19 -23.23
CA GLU A 55 4.44 13.80 -23.04
C GLU A 55 5.17 13.70 -21.70
N TYR A 56 4.64 12.91 -20.75
CA TYR A 56 5.24 12.82 -19.43
C TYR A 56 6.60 12.14 -19.57
N HIS A 57 7.67 12.87 -19.26
CA HIS A 57 9.01 12.31 -19.19
C HIS A 57 9.37 11.97 -17.73
N MET A 58 9.77 10.72 -17.50
CA MET A 58 10.24 10.27 -16.19
C MET A 58 11.51 11.04 -15.79
N GLN A 59 11.47 11.69 -14.62
CA GLN A 59 12.61 12.40 -14.06
C GLN A 59 13.29 11.53 -13.00
N ILE A 60 14.51 11.09 -13.29
CA ILE A 60 15.32 10.26 -12.38
C ILE A 60 15.81 11.11 -11.20
N VAL A 61 15.72 10.54 -10.01
CA VAL A 61 16.27 11.07 -8.76
C VAL A 61 17.56 10.32 -8.46
N TRP A 62 18.68 10.80 -9.00
CA TRP A 62 19.98 10.10 -8.94
C TRP A 62 20.48 9.79 -7.53
N LEU A 63 20.15 10.65 -6.55
CA LEU A 63 20.48 10.37 -5.15
C LEU A 63 19.83 9.06 -4.68
N ASN A 64 18.57 8.81 -5.04
CA ASN A 64 17.88 7.57 -4.69
C ASN A 64 18.53 6.37 -5.38
N VAL A 65 18.93 6.52 -6.65
CA VAL A 65 19.65 5.46 -7.38
C VAL A 65 20.93 5.08 -6.63
N ILE A 66 21.75 6.06 -6.25
CA ILE A 66 23.01 5.82 -5.53
C ILE A 66 22.74 5.14 -4.17
N LEU A 67 21.75 5.64 -3.42
CA LEU A 67 21.39 5.08 -2.11
C LEU A 67 20.88 3.64 -2.21
N PHE A 68 20.10 3.32 -3.24
CA PHE A 68 19.65 1.94 -3.47
C PHE A 68 20.79 1.04 -3.92
N CYS A 69 21.70 1.50 -4.78
CA CYS A 69 22.91 0.74 -5.13
C CYS A 69 23.74 0.44 -3.87
N TYR A 70 23.95 1.44 -3.01
CA TYR A 70 24.65 1.25 -1.73
C TYR A 70 23.92 0.28 -0.79
N LEU A 71 22.59 0.40 -0.66
CA LEU A 71 21.78 -0.50 0.15
C LEU A 71 21.93 -1.95 -0.29
N HIS A 72 21.82 -2.22 -1.60
CA HIS A 72 21.90 -3.57 -2.12
C HIS A 72 23.32 -4.14 -2.01
N ALA A 73 24.36 -3.34 -2.29
CA ALA A 73 25.75 -3.75 -2.09
C ALA A 73 26.04 -4.08 -0.62
N SER A 74 25.57 -3.21 0.31
CA SER A 74 25.70 -3.42 1.75
C SER A 74 24.90 -4.63 2.25
N GLY A 75 23.72 -4.86 1.68
CA GLY A 75 22.88 -6.02 2.00
C GLY A 75 23.52 -7.33 1.54
N LEU A 76 24.09 -7.37 0.33
CA LEU A 76 24.85 -8.53 -0.16
C LEU A 76 26.11 -8.80 0.68
N TYR A 77 26.81 -7.74 1.10
CA TYR A 77 27.94 -7.89 2.01
C TYR A 77 27.49 -8.41 3.38
N GLY A 78 26.35 -7.94 3.90
CA GLY A 78 25.72 -8.48 5.10
C GLY A 78 25.37 -9.97 4.96
N LEU A 79 24.82 -10.38 3.82
CA LEU A 79 24.55 -11.81 3.54
C LEU A 79 25.85 -12.63 3.55
N TYR A 80 26.92 -12.13 2.94
CA TYR A 80 28.23 -12.77 3.00
C TYR A 80 28.75 -12.90 4.45
N LEU A 81 28.63 -11.84 5.26
CA LEU A 81 29.04 -11.87 6.67
C LEU A 81 28.18 -12.83 7.50
N MET A 82 26.91 -13.02 7.16
CA MET A 82 26.02 -13.98 7.80
C MET A 82 26.60 -15.40 7.77
N PHE A 83 27.24 -15.79 6.67
CA PHE A 83 27.83 -17.13 6.51
C PHE A 83 29.28 -17.25 6.98
N THR A 84 29.99 -16.14 7.16
CA THR A 84 31.46 -16.16 7.39
C THR A 84 31.90 -15.62 8.75
N LYS A 85 31.10 -14.73 9.37
CA LYS A 85 31.51 -14.00 10.59
C LYS A 85 30.43 -13.88 11.65
N ALA A 86 29.15 -13.84 11.26
CA ALA A 86 28.06 -13.58 12.19
C ALA A 86 27.89 -14.69 13.23
N LYS A 87 27.72 -14.29 14.49
CA LYS A 87 27.31 -15.21 15.55
C LYS A 87 25.87 -15.67 15.30
N LEU A 88 25.56 -16.92 15.69
CA LEU A 88 24.22 -17.49 15.55
C LEU A 88 23.13 -16.60 16.17
N ALA A 89 23.41 -15.98 17.33
CA ALA A 89 22.50 -15.04 17.99
C ALA A 89 22.14 -13.84 17.10
N THR A 90 23.13 -13.26 16.39
CA THR A 90 22.92 -12.17 15.42
C THR A 90 22.03 -12.61 14.27
N ILE A 91 22.24 -13.83 13.76
CA ILE A 91 21.44 -14.39 12.67
C ILE A 91 19.97 -14.57 13.11
N VAL A 92 19.75 -15.22 14.25
CA VAL A 92 18.40 -15.43 14.81
C VAL A 92 17.71 -14.09 15.09
N PHE A 93 18.42 -13.14 15.69
CA PHE A 93 17.92 -11.79 15.94
C PHE A 93 17.55 -11.05 14.65
N THR A 94 18.35 -11.20 13.59
CA THR A 94 18.10 -10.60 12.28
C THR A 94 16.78 -11.11 11.69
N PHE A 95 16.56 -12.44 11.69
CA PHE A 95 15.31 -13.01 11.18
C PHE A 95 14.10 -12.66 12.05
N PHE A 96 14.26 -12.62 13.37
CA PHE A 96 13.23 -12.12 14.28
C PHE A 96 12.83 -10.68 13.92
N LEU A 97 13.83 -9.79 13.73
CA LEU A 97 13.58 -8.40 13.33
C LEU A 97 12.91 -8.30 11.95
N MET A 98 13.26 -9.17 10.99
CA MET A 98 12.60 -9.19 9.68
C MET A 98 11.10 -9.47 9.83
N ILE A 99 10.72 -10.47 10.63
CA ILE A 99 9.32 -10.79 10.90
C ILE A 99 8.63 -9.63 11.63
N PHE A 100 9.27 -9.08 12.68
CA PHE A 100 8.74 -7.95 13.43
C PHE A 100 8.47 -6.74 12.52
N CYS A 101 9.45 -6.35 11.69
CA CYS A 101 9.29 -5.27 10.70
C CYS A 101 8.18 -5.58 9.68
N GLY A 102 8.14 -6.82 9.17
CA GLY A 102 7.11 -7.28 8.25
C GLY A 102 5.70 -7.18 8.84
N LEU A 103 5.52 -7.51 10.12
CA LEU A 103 4.25 -7.34 10.83
C LEU A 103 3.85 -5.86 10.98
N GLY A 104 4.82 -4.97 11.19
CA GLY A 104 4.57 -3.52 11.19
C GLY A 104 4.00 -3.00 9.86
N ILE A 105 4.45 -3.57 8.73
CA ILE A 105 3.90 -3.26 7.40
C ILE A 105 2.54 -3.93 7.20
N THR A 106 2.46 -5.25 7.40
CA THR A 106 1.30 -6.07 7.03
C THR A 106 0.13 -5.94 8.01
N ALA A 107 0.34 -6.23 9.31
CA ALA A 107 -0.71 -6.06 10.32
C ALA A 107 -0.98 -4.58 10.61
N GLY A 108 0.05 -3.73 10.52
CA GLY A 108 -0.04 -2.30 10.79
C GLY A 108 -0.42 -1.49 9.54
N ALA A 109 0.59 -0.98 8.83
CA ALA A 109 0.42 0.01 7.76
C ALA A 109 -0.67 -0.39 6.75
N HIS A 110 -0.69 -1.67 6.38
CA HIS A 110 -1.58 -2.24 5.39
C HIS A 110 -2.99 -2.51 5.96
N ARG A 111 -3.15 -3.58 6.74
CA ARG A 111 -4.49 -4.07 7.13
C ARG A 111 -5.21 -3.16 8.15
N LEU A 112 -4.47 -2.60 9.11
CA LEU A 112 -5.04 -1.73 10.15
C LEU A 112 -5.28 -0.32 9.62
N TRP A 113 -4.22 0.38 9.21
CA TRP A 113 -4.30 1.80 8.89
C TRP A 113 -4.77 2.05 7.45
N SER A 114 -4.28 1.31 6.46
CA SER A 114 -4.68 1.56 5.07
C SER A 114 -6.08 1.05 4.76
N HIS A 115 -6.47 -0.12 5.26
CA HIS A 115 -7.76 -0.75 4.88
C HIS A 115 -8.84 -0.73 5.96
N LYS A 116 -8.48 -0.44 7.22
CA LYS A 116 -9.39 -0.49 8.37
C LYS A 116 -10.08 -1.84 8.53
N ALA A 117 -9.37 -2.91 8.18
CA ALA A 117 -9.89 -4.27 8.17
C ALA A 117 -10.16 -4.82 9.58
N TYR A 118 -9.52 -4.23 10.58
CA TYR A 118 -9.79 -4.46 12.00
C TYR A 118 -9.50 -3.20 12.82
N LYS A 119 -9.86 -3.20 14.10
CA LYS A 119 -9.53 -2.15 15.06
C LYS A 119 -8.53 -2.65 16.10
N ALA A 120 -7.67 -1.75 16.57
CA ALA A 120 -6.63 -2.05 17.53
C ALA A 120 -6.64 -1.08 18.71
N LYS A 121 -6.46 -1.58 19.93
CA LYS A 121 -6.22 -0.76 21.12
C LYS A 121 -4.84 -0.12 21.05
N TRP A 122 -4.66 0.96 21.81
CA TRP A 122 -3.44 1.75 21.77
C TRP A 122 -2.13 0.95 21.95
N PRO A 123 -2.04 -0.10 22.79
CA PRO A 123 -0.77 -0.85 22.95
C PRO A 123 -0.36 -1.56 21.67
N LEU A 124 -1.32 -2.20 20.97
CA LEU A 124 -1.06 -2.86 19.69
C LEU A 124 -0.71 -1.84 18.61
N ARG A 125 -1.42 -0.71 18.55
CA ARG A 125 -1.08 0.38 17.61
C ARG A 125 0.33 0.90 17.83
N LEU A 126 0.75 1.09 19.09
CA LEU A 126 2.10 1.55 19.42
C LEU A 126 3.16 0.53 19.00
N LEU A 127 2.92 -0.76 19.29
CA LEU A 127 3.80 -1.86 18.91
C LEU A 127 3.99 -1.91 17.38
N LEU A 128 2.88 -1.86 16.64
CA LEU A 128 2.89 -1.88 15.17
C LEU A 128 3.54 -0.61 14.59
N MET A 129 3.40 0.53 15.25
CA MET A 129 4.05 1.78 14.84
C MET A 129 5.58 1.65 14.95
N ILE A 130 6.09 1.12 16.07
CA ILE A 130 7.52 0.88 16.26
C ILE A 130 8.05 -0.12 15.22
N ALA A 131 7.32 -1.23 15.02
CA ALA A 131 7.66 -2.24 14.02
C ALA A 131 7.70 -1.65 12.60
N GLN A 132 6.73 -0.82 12.24
CA GLN A 132 6.66 -0.15 10.95
C GLN A 132 7.82 0.85 10.78
N THR A 133 8.17 1.59 11.83
CA THR A 133 9.31 2.51 11.81
C THR A 133 10.63 1.78 11.62
N ALA A 134 10.81 0.61 12.25
CA ALA A 134 11.98 -0.25 12.03
C ALA A 134 12.04 -0.83 10.60
N ALA A 135 10.89 -0.98 9.93
CA ALA A 135 10.82 -1.41 8.54
C ALA A 135 11.27 -0.33 7.53
N HIS A 136 11.20 0.95 7.93
CA HIS A 136 11.61 2.13 7.14
C HIS A 136 11.04 2.14 5.70
N GLN A 137 9.71 2.16 5.58
CA GLN A 137 9.00 2.30 4.30
C GLN A 137 8.18 3.60 4.26
N ASP A 138 8.80 4.74 4.64
CA ASP A 138 8.10 6.00 4.98
C ASP A 138 7.19 5.91 6.20
N ALA A 139 6.69 7.06 6.68
CA ALA A 139 5.75 7.13 7.79
C ALA A 139 4.40 6.48 7.42
N ILE A 140 3.71 5.90 8.39
CA ILE A 140 2.38 5.25 8.23
C ILE A 140 1.42 6.13 7.43
N TYR A 141 1.39 7.43 7.74
CA TYR A 141 0.53 8.39 7.04
C TYR A 141 0.78 8.41 5.52
N VAL A 142 2.06 8.45 5.12
CA VAL A 142 2.46 8.54 3.71
C VAL A 142 2.28 7.20 3.02
N TRP A 143 2.69 6.11 3.66
CA TRP A 143 2.51 4.74 3.18
C TRP A 143 1.03 4.48 2.91
N SER A 144 0.16 4.79 3.89
CA SER A 144 -1.28 4.53 3.79
C SER A 144 -1.94 5.35 2.70
N ARG A 145 -1.58 6.64 2.55
CA ARG A 145 -2.10 7.45 1.44
C ARG A 145 -1.71 6.86 0.09
N ASP A 146 -0.42 6.56 -0.11
CA ASP A 146 0.07 6.01 -1.38
C ASP A 146 -0.58 4.65 -1.68
N HIS A 147 -0.80 3.82 -0.67
CA HIS A 147 -1.46 2.52 -0.82
C HIS A 147 -2.96 2.63 -1.14
N ARG A 148 -3.67 3.57 -0.50
CA ARG A 148 -5.07 3.88 -0.85
C ARG A 148 -5.20 4.39 -2.28
N VAL A 149 -4.28 5.23 -2.74
CA VAL A 149 -4.20 5.66 -4.14
C VAL A 149 -3.97 4.45 -5.05
N HIS A 150 -3.06 3.55 -4.68
CA HIS A 150 -2.79 2.34 -5.47
C HIS A 150 -4.05 1.50 -5.67
N HIS A 151 -4.81 1.19 -4.61
CA HIS A 151 -6.06 0.44 -4.75
C HIS A 151 -7.10 1.18 -5.58
N LYS A 152 -7.26 2.50 -5.36
CA LYS A 152 -8.28 3.29 -6.05
C LYS A 152 -7.94 3.57 -7.52
N PHE A 153 -6.67 3.52 -7.91
CA PHE A 153 -6.28 3.87 -9.27
C PHE A 153 -5.32 2.85 -9.89
N THR A 154 -5.44 1.58 -9.47
CA THR A 154 -4.56 0.47 -9.88
C THR A 154 -4.40 0.44 -11.39
N ASP A 155 -3.18 0.18 -11.85
CA ASP A 155 -2.84 0.06 -13.26
C ASP A 155 -3.13 1.31 -14.12
N THR A 156 -3.19 2.49 -13.50
CA THR A 156 -3.27 3.80 -14.18
C THR A 156 -2.04 4.65 -13.86
N ASP A 157 -1.89 5.81 -14.51
CA ASP A 157 -0.82 6.76 -14.18
C ASP A 157 -0.97 7.42 -12.81
N ALA A 158 -2.09 7.23 -12.12
CA ALA A 158 -2.28 7.64 -10.74
C ALA A 158 -1.84 6.56 -9.73
N ASP A 159 -1.58 5.32 -10.17
CA ASP A 159 -0.97 4.28 -9.33
C ASP A 159 0.53 4.59 -9.10
N PRO A 160 1.00 4.77 -7.85
CA PRO A 160 2.39 5.11 -7.57
C PRO A 160 3.39 4.07 -8.07
N TYR A 161 3.00 2.79 -8.18
CA TYR A 161 3.87 1.68 -8.59
C TYR A 161 3.22 0.82 -9.69
N ASN A 162 2.52 1.50 -10.61
CA ASN A 162 1.82 0.93 -11.76
C ASN A 162 2.57 -0.23 -12.43
N ALA A 163 2.04 -1.45 -12.29
CA ALA A 163 2.63 -2.66 -12.85
C ALA A 163 2.65 -2.69 -14.38
N LYS A 164 1.77 -1.94 -15.07
CA LYS A 164 1.80 -1.81 -16.55
C LYS A 164 3.06 -1.12 -17.07
N ARG A 165 3.81 -0.42 -16.22
CA ARG A 165 5.13 0.15 -16.57
C ARG A 165 6.26 -0.89 -16.45
N GLY A 166 5.93 -2.14 -16.14
CA GLY A 166 6.85 -3.27 -16.12
C GLY A 166 7.35 -3.64 -14.72
N PHE A 167 7.99 -4.80 -14.65
CA PHE A 167 8.51 -5.37 -13.40
C PHE A 167 9.47 -4.44 -12.66
N PHE A 168 10.47 -3.89 -13.37
CA PHE A 168 11.47 -3.03 -12.71
C PHE A 168 10.84 -1.77 -12.12
N PHE A 169 9.93 -1.13 -12.85
CA PHE A 169 9.23 0.06 -12.37
C PHE A 169 8.43 -0.24 -11.11
N SER A 170 7.58 -1.27 -11.12
CA SER A 170 6.72 -1.65 -9.98
C SER A 170 7.50 -2.20 -8.79
N HIS A 171 8.68 -2.79 -9.01
CA HIS A 171 9.52 -3.31 -7.93
C HIS A 171 10.29 -2.19 -7.22
N ILE A 172 11.14 -1.43 -7.94
CA ILE A 172 12.02 -0.42 -7.34
C ILE A 172 12.14 0.87 -8.16
N GLY A 173 11.91 0.79 -9.48
CA GLY A 173 12.10 1.92 -10.40
C GLY A 173 11.27 3.16 -10.04
N TRP A 174 10.05 2.95 -9.56
CA TRP A 174 9.17 4.03 -9.10
C TRP A 174 9.73 4.83 -7.92
N LEU A 175 10.71 4.28 -7.19
CA LEU A 175 11.41 4.95 -6.09
C LEU A 175 12.57 5.81 -6.54
N MET A 176 13.03 5.59 -7.76
CA MET A 176 14.18 6.27 -8.37
C MET A 176 13.75 7.39 -9.32
N VAL A 177 12.44 7.67 -9.41
CA VAL A 177 11.91 8.73 -10.25
C VAL A 177 10.93 9.61 -9.46
N LYS A 178 10.72 10.84 -9.93
CA LYS A 178 9.63 11.67 -9.39
C LYS A 178 8.28 11.03 -9.72
N LYS A 179 7.36 11.07 -8.76
CA LYS A 179 5.98 10.60 -8.93
C LYS A 179 5.33 11.26 -10.14
N HIS A 180 4.53 10.50 -10.87
CA HIS A 180 3.70 11.05 -11.93
C HIS A 180 2.72 12.10 -11.37
N PRO A 181 2.46 13.23 -12.07
CA PRO A 181 1.54 14.27 -11.60
C PRO A 181 0.15 13.74 -11.21
N ALA A 182 -0.36 12.72 -11.91
CA ALA A 182 -1.64 12.11 -11.59
C ALA A 182 -1.65 11.43 -10.20
N VAL A 183 -0.52 10.84 -9.76
CA VAL A 183 -0.38 10.29 -8.39
C VAL A 183 -0.56 11.39 -7.35
N ILE A 184 0.03 12.57 -7.60
CA ILE A 184 -0.06 13.71 -6.69
C ILE A 184 -1.49 14.28 -6.68
N ALA A 185 -2.09 14.46 -7.86
CA ALA A 185 -3.43 15.00 -8.00
C ALA A 185 -4.48 14.09 -7.36
N LYS A 186 -4.47 12.78 -7.66
CA LYS A 186 -5.38 11.80 -7.07
C LYS A 186 -5.07 11.48 -5.61
N GLY A 187 -3.80 11.59 -5.20
CA GLY A 187 -3.43 11.48 -3.79
C GLY A 187 -4.08 12.54 -2.89
N LYS A 188 -4.40 13.73 -3.43
CA LYS A 188 -5.13 14.77 -2.69
C LYS A 188 -6.63 14.47 -2.55
N THR A 189 -7.18 13.55 -3.34
CA THR A 189 -8.60 13.18 -3.27
C THR A 189 -8.86 12.02 -2.30
N ILE A 190 -7.81 11.40 -1.76
CA ILE A 190 -7.93 10.34 -0.77
C ILE A 190 -8.21 10.96 0.60
N ASP A 191 -9.28 10.49 1.25
CA ASP A 191 -9.58 10.85 2.63
C ASP A 191 -8.51 10.27 3.56
N MET A 192 -7.94 11.12 4.41
CA MET A 192 -6.91 10.78 5.39
C MET A 192 -7.30 11.25 6.81
N SER A 193 -8.53 11.73 7.00
CA SER A 193 -9.02 12.29 8.27
C SER A 193 -8.91 11.30 9.44
N ASP A 194 -9.06 10.00 9.15
CA ASP A 194 -8.90 8.93 10.11
C ASP A 194 -7.44 8.76 10.60
N MET A 195 -6.47 8.99 9.71
CA MET A 195 -5.05 8.99 10.08
C MET A 195 -4.68 10.24 10.87
N GLU A 196 -5.28 11.39 10.53
CA GLU A 196 -5.09 12.66 11.24
C GLU A 196 -5.65 12.61 12.67
N ALA A 197 -6.73 11.85 12.86
CA ALA A 197 -7.34 11.60 14.16
C ALA A 197 -6.57 10.60 15.03
N ASP A 198 -5.67 9.78 14.48
CA ASP A 198 -4.87 8.82 15.26
C ASP A 198 -3.58 9.49 15.81
N PRO A 199 -3.50 9.77 17.13
CA PRO A 199 -2.34 10.46 17.70
C PRO A 199 -1.04 9.65 17.59
N ILE A 200 -1.10 8.31 17.50
CA ILE A 200 0.10 7.47 17.34
C ILE A 200 0.68 7.64 15.93
N VAL A 201 -0.19 7.66 14.92
CA VAL A 201 0.22 7.90 13.52
C VAL A 201 0.80 9.30 13.38
N MET A 202 0.14 10.31 13.96
CA MET A 202 0.60 11.69 13.87
C MET A 202 1.88 11.95 14.68
N PHE A 203 2.05 11.30 15.83
CA PHE A 203 3.32 11.29 16.55
C PHE A 203 4.45 10.71 15.70
N GLN A 204 4.23 9.52 15.12
CA GLN A 204 5.22 8.89 14.26
C GLN A 204 5.56 9.80 13.07
N LYS A 205 4.56 10.36 12.39
CA LYS A 205 4.75 11.26 11.26
C LYS A 205 5.61 12.48 11.64
N LYS A 206 5.35 13.09 12.80
CA LYS A 206 6.08 14.26 13.29
C LYS A 206 7.55 13.94 13.61
N PHE A 207 7.80 12.77 14.21
CA PHE A 207 9.13 12.36 14.67
C PHE A 207 9.74 11.23 13.82
N PHE A 208 9.30 11.10 12.57
CA PHE A 208 9.63 9.92 11.76
C PHE A 208 11.14 9.75 11.58
N ILE A 209 11.85 10.83 11.22
CA ILE A 209 13.30 10.79 10.96
C ILE A 209 14.08 10.31 12.20
N PRO A 210 13.97 10.92 13.39
CA PRO A 210 14.72 10.44 14.55
C PRO A 210 14.31 9.03 14.99
N LEU A 211 13.01 8.71 14.98
CA LEU A 211 12.54 7.36 15.34
C LEU A 211 13.07 6.30 14.35
N MET A 212 13.07 6.61 13.06
CA MET A 212 13.58 5.73 12.01
C MET A 212 15.08 5.47 12.18
N ILE A 213 15.88 6.50 12.44
CA ILE A 213 17.33 6.32 12.69
C ILE A 213 17.54 5.38 13.90
N ILE A 214 16.78 5.59 14.97
CA ILE A 214 16.87 4.78 16.19
C ILE A 214 16.45 3.33 15.93
N PHE A 215 15.24 3.09 15.40
CA PHE A 215 14.66 1.75 15.31
C PHE A 215 15.13 0.94 14.09
N CYS A 216 15.45 1.59 12.97
CA CYS A 216 15.91 0.90 11.76
C CYS A 216 17.43 0.67 11.75
N PHE A 217 18.23 1.59 12.33
CA PHE A 217 19.69 1.55 12.21
C PHE A 217 20.43 1.39 13.54
N LEU A 218 20.19 2.26 14.52
CA LEU A 218 20.99 2.27 15.75
C LEU A 218 20.69 1.07 16.65
N LEU A 219 19.41 0.82 16.99
CA LEU A 219 19.04 -0.28 17.88
C LEU A 219 19.36 -1.67 17.30
N PRO A 220 19.05 -1.98 16.02
CA PRO A 220 19.42 -3.27 15.45
C PRO A 220 20.93 -3.52 15.40
N THR A 221 21.74 -2.47 15.34
CA THR A 221 23.20 -2.57 15.41
C THR A 221 23.71 -2.69 16.85
N TYR A 222 23.14 -1.90 17.77
CA TYR A 222 23.57 -1.83 19.16
C TYR A 222 23.29 -3.12 19.95
N ILE A 223 22.10 -3.71 19.78
CA ILE A 223 21.68 -4.89 20.54
C ILE A 223 22.67 -6.06 20.38
N PRO A 224 23.08 -6.47 19.16
CA PRO A 224 24.06 -7.53 19.00
C PRO A 224 25.43 -7.24 19.61
N VAL A 225 25.87 -5.99 19.50
CA VAL A 225 27.16 -5.53 20.05
C VAL A 225 27.13 -5.61 21.58
N TYR A 226 26.07 -5.14 22.20
CA TYR A 226 25.99 -5.06 23.67
C TYR A 226 25.71 -6.42 24.33
N PHE A 227 24.71 -7.17 23.83
CA PHE A 227 24.21 -8.35 24.54
C PHE A 227 24.99 -9.64 24.28
N TRP A 228 25.65 -9.77 23.13
CA TRP A 228 26.46 -10.96 22.82
C TRP A 228 27.79 -10.63 22.13
N ASN A 229 28.27 -9.39 22.29
CA ASN A 229 29.59 -8.93 21.86
C ASN A 229 29.87 -9.21 20.38
N GLU A 230 28.89 -8.99 19.50
CA GLU A 230 29.08 -9.02 18.05
C GLU A 230 29.96 -7.85 17.60
N SER A 231 30.71 -8.01 16.50
CA SER A 231 31.44 -6.87 15.95
C SER A 231 30.47 -5.80 15.42
N VAL A 232 30.81 -4.51 15.59
CA VAL A 232 29.96 -3.40 15.12
C VAL A 232 29.69 -3.52 13.61
N ALA A 233 30.71 -3.87 12.83
CA ALA A 233 30.57 -4.04 11.39
C ALA A 233 29.60 -5.20 11.05
N THR A 234 29.76 -6.36 11.68
CA THR A 234 28.88 -7.51 11.46
C THR A 234 27.45 -7.21 11.89
N ALA A 235 27.25 -6.58 13.04
CA ALA A 235 25.92 -6.18 13.51
C ALA A 235 25.25 -5.21 12.54
N PHE A 236 25.97 -4.19 12.07
CA PHE A 236 25.45 -3.21 11.12
C PHE A 236 25.11 -3.84 9.77
N TYR A 237 26.01 -4.60 9.17
CA TYR A 237 25.74 -5.14 7.84
C TYR A 237 24.70 -6.28 7.86
N VAL A 238 24.66 -7.11 8.91
CA VAL A 238 23.74 -8.26 9.00
C VAL A 238 22.38 -7.85 9.57
N ALA A 239 22.34 -7.34 10.81
CA ALA A 239 21.09 -7.06 11.52
C ALA A 239 20.41 -5.77 11.03
N THR A 240 21.16 -4.85 10.40
CA THR A 240 20.62 -3.60 9.86
C THR A 240 20.50 -3.64 8.33
N MET A 241 21.61 -3.69 7.59
CA MET A 241 21.59 -3.47 6.13
C MET A 241 20.99 -4.64 5.35
N PHE A 242 21.41 -5.88 5.62
CA PHE A 242 20.83 -7.07 5.00
C PHE A 242 19.34 -7.19 5.34
N ARG A 243 18.98 -7.11 6.64
CA ARG A 243 17.59 -7.10 7.09
C ARG A 243 16.74 -6.06 6.35
N TYR A 244 17.24 -4.83 6.24
CA TYR A 244 16.52 -3.74 5.57
C TYR A 244 16.34 -4.02 4.08
N CYS A 245 17.43 -4.37 3.39
CA CYS A 245 17.42 -4.67 1.95
C CYS A 245 16.48 -5.84 1.63
N ALA A 246 16.58 -6.94 2.37
CA ALA A 246 15.76 -8.13 2.17
C ALA A 246 14.29 -7.86 2.48
N GLY A 247 13.99 -7.12 3.56
CA GLY A 247 12.63 -6.72 3.91
C GLY A 247 11.97 -5.85 2.84
N LEU A 248 12.71 -4.87 2.28
CA LEU A 248 12.22 -4.04 1.18
C LEU A 248 11.89 -4.86 -0.07
N ASN A 249 12.80 -5.72 -0.50
CA ASN A 249 12.57 -6.59 -1.67
C ASN A 249 11.37 -7.53 -1.44
N GLY A 250 11.19 -8.05 -0.21
CA GLY A 250 10.02 -8.82 0.17
C GLY A 250 8.70 -8.05 -0.03
N THR A 251 8.64 -6.78 0.40
CA THR A 251 7.47 -5.93 0.15
C THR A 251 7.31 -5.59 -1.34
N TRP A 252 8.40 -5.26 -2.04
CA TRP A 252 8.34 -4.88 -3.45
C TRP A 252 7.93 -6.01 -4.37
N CYS A 253 8.14 -7.28 -3.98
CA CYS A 253 7.56 -8.43 -4.67
C CYS A 253 6.03 -8.40 -4.68
N VAL A 254 5.37 -7.82 -3.68
CA VAL A 254 3.90 -7.67 -3.68
C VAL A 254 3.49 -6.72 -4.81
N ASN A 255 4.19 -5.61 -4.97
CA ASN A 255 3.90 -4.63 -6.02
C ASN A 255 4.23 -5.12 -7.43
N SER A 256 5.25 -5.97 -7.59
CA SER A 256 5.71 -6.45 -8.89
C SER A 256 5.26 -7.88 -9.19
N VAL A 257 5.81 -8.87 -8.49
CA VAL A 257 5.54 -10.30 -8.72
C VAL A 257 4.05 -10.59 -8.58
N ALA A 258 3.40 -10.08 -7.53
CA ALA A 258 1.98 -10.32 -7.30
C ALA A 258 1.04 -9.47 -8.17
N HIS A 259 1.55 -8.66 -9.10
CA HIS A 259 0.76 -8.03 -10.16
C HIS A 259 1.03 -8.61 -11.56
N ILE A 260 2.05 -9.45 -11.71
CA ILE A 260 2.49 -9.95 -13.02
C ILE A 260 2.37 -11.47 -13.12
N TRP A 261 2.70 -12.21 -12.07
CA TRP A 261 2.79 -13.67 -12.11
C TRP A 261 1.99 -14.34 -10.99
N GLY A 262 0.91 -15.03 -11.37
CA GLY A 262 0.13 -15.87 -10.49
C GLY A 262 -1.26 -16.17 -11.06
N MET A 263 -2.14 -16.68 -10.20
CA MET A 263 -3.52 -17.03 -10.57
C MET A 263 -4.48 -15.87 -10.27
N LYS A 264 -5.61 -15.79 -10.97
CA LYS A 264 -6.65 -14.77 -10.75
C LYS A 264 -8.03 -15.38 -10.46
N PRO A 265 -8.15 -16.17 -9.38
CA PRO A 265 -9.35 -16.94 -9.09
C PRO A 265 -10.61 -16.09 -8.80
N TYR A 266 -10.47 -14.83 -8.41
CA TYR A 266 -11.58 -13.96 -7.99
C TYR A 266 -11.92 -12.88 -9.00
N GLU A 267 -10.94 -12.31 -9.69
CA GLU A 267 -11.15 -11.31 -10.73
C GLU A 267 -10.05 -11.39 -11.79
N LYS A 268 -10.41 -11.84 -13.00
CA LYS A 268 -9.45 -12.03 -14.09
C LYS A 268 -9.04 -10.75 -14.81
N THR A 269 -9.84 -9.68 -14.70
CA THR A 269 -9.65 -8.43 -15.47
C THR A 269 -8.64 -7.46 -14.85
N ILE A 270 -8.34 -7.59 -13.56
CA ILE A 270 -7.36 -6.77 -12.84
C ILE A 270 -5.95 -7.38 -12.93
N SER A 271 -4.87 -6.59 -12.78
CA SER A 271 -3.50 -7.14 -12.75
C SER A 271 -3.13 -7.99 -11.51
N PRO A 272 -3.58 -7.69 -10.28
CA PRO A 272 -3.26 -8.46 -9.08
C PRO A 272 -3.50 -9.96 -9.22
N CYS A 273 -2.54 -10.74 -8.74
CA CYS A 273 -2.42 -12.18 -8.87
C CYS A 273 -2.17 -12.82 -7.51
N ASN A 274 -2.74 -14.00 -7.28
CA ASN A 274 -2.36 -14.86 -6.17
C ASN A 274 -1.03 -15.57 -6.48
N ASN A 275 -0.05 -15.36 -5.61
CA ASN A 275 1.27 -15.97 -5.69
C ASN A 275 1.68 -16.54 -4.32
N PHE A 276 1.77 -17.87 -4.24
CA PHE A 276 2.09 -18.58 -2.99
C PHE A 276 3.47 -18.21 -2.42
N TYR A 277 4.48 -18.03 -3.28
CA TYR A 277 5.82 -17.69 -2.82
C TYR A 277 5.86 -16.29 -2.20
N VAL A 278 5.19 -15.33 -2.83
CA VAL A 278 5.01 -13.98 -2.25
C VAL A 278 4.23 -14.07 -0.94
N ALA A 279 3.23 -14.96 -0.82
CA ALA A 279 2.48 -15.12 0.42
C ALA A 279 3.37 -15.68 1.55
N ALA A 280 4.20 -16.69 1.25
CA ALA A 280 5.11 -17.29 2.22
C ALA A 280 6.17 -16.29 2.72
N PHE A 281 6.83 -15.55 1.83
CA PHE A 281 7.87 -14.59 2.22
C PHE A 281 7.33 -13.23 2.68
N GLY A 282 6.16 -12.82 2.16
CA GLY A 282 5.45 -11.58 2.49
C GLY A 282 4.45 -11.74 3.65
N LEU A 283 4.58 -12.78 4.47
CA LEU A 283 3.77 -13.02 5.67
C LEU A 283 2.24 -13.11 5.43
N GLY A 284 1.79 -13.34 4.20
CA GLY A 284 0.37 -13.40 3.83
C GLY A 284 -0.02 -12.55 2.62
N GLU A 285 0.78 -11.55 2.25
CA GLU A 285 0.34 -10.53 1.28
C GLU A 285 0.40 -10.96 -0.20
N GLY A 286 0.81 -12.20 -0.48
CA GLY A 286 0.84 -12.73 -1.84
C GLY A 286 -0.50 -13.21 -2.38
N TRP A 287 -1.56 -13.25 -1.58
CA TRP A 287 -2.93 -13.53 -2.03
C TRP A 287 -3.56 -12.29 -2.66
N HIS A 288 -2.84 -11.67 -3.60
CA HIS A 288 -3.07 -10.30 -4.00
C HIS A 288 -4.31 -10.11 -4.89
N ASN A 289 -4.71 -11.14 -5.66
CA ASN A 289 -5.98 -11.11 -6.39
C ASN A 289 -7.17 -11.09 -5.42
N TYR A 290 -7.13 -11.89 -4.35
CA TYR A 290 -8.16 -11.83 -3.30
C TYR A 290 -8.19 -10.45 -2.65
N HIS A 291 -7.02 -9.97 -2.25
CA HIS A 291 -6.88 -8.72 -1.52
C HIS A 291 -7.41 -7.52 -2.31
N HIS A 292 -7.12 -7.41 -3.61
CA HIS A 292 -7.64 -6.31 -4.43
C HIS A 292 -9.15 -6.37 -4.68
N VAL A 293 -9.72 -7.58 -4.65
CA VAL A 293 -11.17 -7.76 -4.77
C VAL A 293 -11.88 -7.47 -3.43
N PHE A 294 -11.25 -7.83 -2.31
CA PHE A 294 -11.77 -7.65 -0.96
C PHE A 294 -10.77 -6.92 -0.05
N PRO A 295 -10.49 -5.62 -0.31
CA PRO A 295 -9.41 -4.90 0.36
C PRO A 295 -9.64 -4.73 1.87
N TRP A 296 -10.90 -4.80 2.30
CA TRP A 296 -11.32 -4.66 3.69
C TRP A 296 -11.27 -5.98 4.50
N ASP A 297 -10.92 -7.12 3.90
CA ASP A 297 -10.78 -8.38 4.62
C ASP A 297 -9.49 -8.41 5.45
N TYR A 298 -9.59 -8.62 6.76
CA TYR A 298 -8.45 -8.58 7.68
C TYR A 298 -7.45 -9.70 7.44
N LYS A 299 -7.86 -10.79 6.79
CA LYS A 299 -6.98 -11.91 6.47
C LYS A 299 -6.20 -11.66 5.19
N THR A 300 -6.67 -10.78 4.31
CA THR A 300 -6.16 -10.58 2.94
C THR A 300 -6.11 -11.85 2.09
N SER A 301 -6.83 -12.91 2.50
CA SER A 301 -6.84 -14.21 1.81
C SER A 301 -8.08 -15.05 2.18
N GLU A 302 -8.61 -15.84 1.25
CA GLU A 302 -9.63 -16.87 1.53
C GLU A 302 -9.07 -18.04 2.35
N LEU A 303 -7.87 -18.53 1.98
CA LEU A 303 -7.32 -19.80 2.47
C LEU A 303 -6.69 -19.63 3.86
N GLY A 304 -7.48 -19.90 4.91
CA GLY A 304 -7.12 -19.82 6.33
C GLY A 304 -6.16 -20.90 6.86
N LYS A 305 -5.09 -21.27 6.13
CA LYS A 305 -3.97 -22.00 6.74
C LYS A 305 -2.88 -20.99 7.10
N TYR A 306 -2.60 -20.84 8.40
CA TYR A 306 -1.54 -19.97 8.92
C TYR A 306 -0.16 -20.21 8.30
N SER A 307 0.06 -21.36 7.64
CA SER A 307 1.32 -21.75 6.99
C SER A 307 1.89 -20.71 6.03
N SER A 308 1.05 -19.91 5.37
CA SER A 308 1.49 -18.85 4.44
C SER A 308 0.82 -17.50 4.71
N ASN A 309 0.25 -17.30 5.91
CA ASN A 309 -0.38 -16.04 6.30
C ASN A 309 -0.21 -15.80 7.81
N TRP A 310 1.03 -15.52 8.19
CA TRP A 310 1.44 -15.37 9.58
C TRP A 310 0.88 -14.10 10.20
N THR A 311 0.66 -13.06 9.40
CA THR A 311 0.04 -11.81 9.83
C THR A 311 -1.38 -12.02 10.34
N THR A 312 -2.17 -12.89 9.71
CA THR A 312 -3.50 -13.24 10.24
C THR A 312 -3.42 -13.90 11.60
N GLY A 313 -2.48 -14.84 11.80
CA GLY A 313 -2.26 -15.48 13.10
C GLY A 313 -1.82 -14.51 14.19
N PHE A 314 -0.98 -13.53 13.85
CA PHE A 314 -0.62 -12.43 14.73
C PHE A 314 -1.86 -11.61 15.15
N ILE A 315 -2.70 -11.21 14.19
CA ILE A 315 -3.92 -10.44 14.47
C ILE A 315 -4.89 -11.27 15.34
N ASP A 316 -5.08 -12.56 15.03
CA ASP A 316 -5.94 -13.46 15.81
C ASP A 316 -5.42 -13.64 17.26
N PHE A 317 -4.11 -13.73 17.46
CA PHE A 317 -3.51 -13.73 18.80
C PHE A 317 -3.84 -12.45 19.58
N PHE A 318 -3.65 -11.29 18.95
CA PHE A 318 -3.99 -10.02 19.59
C PHE A 318 -5.50 -9.84 19.79
N ALA A 319 -6.32 -10.47 18.96
CA ALA A 319 -7.77 -10.50 19.15
C ALA A 319 -8.16 -11.33 20.37
N LYS A 320 -7.52 -12.50 20.54
CA LYS A 320 -7.72 -13.37 21.70
C LYS A 320 -7.40 -12.70 23.03
N ILE A 321 -6.37 -11.85 23.09
CA ILE A 321 -6.03 -11.07 24.30
C ILE A 321 -6.79 -9.73 24.38
N GLY A 322 -7.71 -9.46 23.45
CA GLY A 322 -8.59 -8.28 23.47
C GLY A 322 -7.92 -6.97 23.06
N TRP A 323 -6.79 -7.01 22.35
CA TRP A 323 -6.08 -5.84 21.81
C TRP A 323 -6.47 -5.55 20.36
N ALA A 324 -6.89 -6.55 19.60
CA ALA A 324 -7.52 -6.39 18.29
C ALA A 324 -9.01 -6.77 18.36
N TYR A 325 -9.87 -6.10 17.62
CA TYR A 325 -11.32 -6.32 17.63
C TYR A 325 -11.95 -5.83 16.32
N ASP A 326 -13.23 -6.14 16.08
CA ASP A 326 -13.94 -5.75 14.86
C ASP A 326 -13.24 -6.24 13.57
N LEU A 327 -12.82 -7.52 13.58
CA LEU A 327 -12.08 -8.18 12.50
C LEU A 327 -13.06 -8.54 11.38
N LYS A 328 -12.88 -7.94 10.20
CA LYS A 328 -13.82 -8.04 9.08
C LYS A 328 -13.36 -9.07 8.07
N THR A 329 -14.21 -10.04 7.71
CA THR A 329 -13.87 -11.03 6.67
C THR A 329 -15.06 -11.29 5.76
N VAL A 330 -14.75 -11.69 4.55
CA VAL A 330 -15.72 -11.98 3.50
C VAL A 330 -16.45 -13.29 3.80
N SER A 331 -17.74 -13.35 3.49
CA SER A 331 -18.51 -14.60 3.58
C SER A 331 -18.18 -15.56 2.43
N ASN A 332 -18.25 -16.87 2.68
CA ASN A 332 -18.05 -17.89 1.63
C ASN A 332 -19.01 -17.72 0.46
N GLU A 333 -20.21 -17.22 0.71
CA GLU A 333 -21.22 -16.96 -0.32
C GLU A 333 -20.78 -15.82 -1.24
N MET A 334 -20.29 -14.71 -0.70
CA MET A 334 -19.77 -13.60 -1.49
C MET A 334 -18.56 -14.02 -2.32
N ILE A 335 -17.64 -14.80 -1.73
CA ILE A 335 -16.50 -15.38 -2.45
C ILE A 335 -17.01 -16.24 -3.62
N ARG A 336 -17.96 -17.13 -3.36
CA ARG A 336 -18.53 -18.02 -4.39
C ARG A 336 -19.17 -17.23 -5.52
N LYS A 337 -20.01 -16.23 -5.21
CA LYS A 337 -20.65 -15.35 -6.20
C LYS A 337 -19.60 -14.63 -7.04
N ARG A 338 -18.56 -14.06 -6.42
CA ARG A 338 -17.49 -13.33 -7.12
C ARG A 338 -16.69 -14.24 -8.05
N VAL A 339 -16.25 -15.39 -7.56
CA VAL A 339 -15.50 -16.40 -8.33
C VAL A 339 -16.30 -16.85 -9.57
N LEU A 340 -17.59 -17.15 -9.40
CA LEU A 340 -18.44 -17.58 -10.52
C LEU A 340 -18.70 -16.47 -11.53
N ARG A 341 -18.74 -15.20 -11.09
CA ARG A 341 -18.99 -14.04 -11.95
C ARG A 341 -17.76 -13.63 -12.76
N THR A 342 -16.60 -13.53 -12.13
CA THR A 342 -15.43 -12.88 -12.75
C THR A 342 -14.09 -13.61 -12.57
N GLY A 343 -14.08 -14.76 -11.91
CA GLY A 343 -12.87 -15.58 -11.75
C GLY A 343 -12.32 -16.13 -13.08
N ASP A 344 -11.04 -16.49 -13.07
CA ASP A 344 -10.33 -17.10 -14.21
C ASP A 344 -10.58 -18.61 -14.41
N GLY A 345 -11.39 -19.23 -13.53
CA GLY A 345 -11.68 -20.66 -13.56
C GLY A 345 -10.72 -21.54 -12.75
N SER A 346 -9.66 -20.98 -12.16
CA SER A 346 -8.69 -21.73 -11.34
C SER A 346 -9.24 -22.15 -9.96
N HIS A 347 -10.32 -21.51 -9.50
CA HIS A 347 -10.91 -21.78 -8.19
C HIS A 347 -11.79 -23.04 -8.17
N LYS A 348 -11.92 -23.70 -7.01
CA LYS A 348 -12.73 -24.92 -6.86
C LYS A 348 -14.22 -24.69 -7.20
N TYR A 349 -14.78 -23.54 -6.84
CA TYR A 349 -16.18 -23.22 -7.12
C TYR A 349 -16.46 -23.13 -8.62
N SER A 350 -15.46 -22.79 -9.44
CA SER A 350 -15.56 -22.77 -10.89
C SER A 350 -15.73 -24.15 -11.52
N LYS A 351 -15.56 -25.25 -10.75
CA LYS A 351 -15.73 -26.63 -11.22
C LYS A 351 -17.05 -27.28 -10.79
N GLU A 352 -17.84 -26.63 -9.94
CA GLU A 352 -19.14 -27.14 -9.45
C GLU A 352 -20.29 -26.93 -10.47
N VAL A 353 -19.97 -26.91 -11.78
CA VAL A 353 -20.77 -26.26 -12.84
C VAL A 353 -22.06 -27.01 -13.21
N ASP A 354 -22.21 -28.30 -12.88
CA ASP A 354 -23.43 -29.04 -13.25
C ASP A 354 -24.70 -28.62 -12.48
N LEU A 355 -24.57 -27.97 -11.31
CA LEU A 355 -25.70 -27.38 -10.58
C LEU A 355 -25.94 -25.89 -10.88
N ASN A 356 -25.05 -25.23 -11.63
CA ASN A 356 -24.96 -23.76 -11.70
C ASN A 356 -25.30 -23.13 -13.07
N LYS A 357 -25.72 -23.91 -14.08
CA LYS A 357 -26.15 -23.36 -15.37
C LYS A 357 -27.25 -22.30 -15.23
N ASN A 358 -28.17 -22.48 -14.27
CA ASN A 358 -29.23 -21.52 -13.99
C ASN A 358 -28.72 -20.25 -13.29
N LEU A 359 -27.67 -20.36 -12.45
CA LEU A 359 -27.09 -19.21 -11.76
C LEU A 359 -26.20 -18.38 -12.68
N HIS A 360 -25.42 -19.01 -13.57
CA HIS A 360 -24.68 -18.30 -14.61
C HIS A 360 -25.62 -17.50 -15.52
N LYS A 361 -26.70 -18.13 -15.98
CA LYS A 361 -27.71 -17.47 -16.81
C LYS A 361 -28.42 -16.34 -16.05
N PHE A 362 -28.75 -16.54 -14.78
CA PHE A 362 -29.35 -15.51 -13.92
C PHE A 362 -28.41 -14.32 -13.65
N VAL A 363 -27.12 -14.57 -13.44
CA VAL A 363 -26.09 -13.53 -13.23
C VAL A 363 -25.76 -12.79 -14.54
N GLU A 364 -25.86 -13.45 -15.69
CA GLU A 364 -25.73 -12.80 -17.00
C GLU A 364 -27.00 -12.01 -17.39
N GLU A 365 -28.20 -12.50 -17.06
CA GLU A 365 -29.49 -11.84 -17.31
C GLU A 365 -29.71 -10.63 -16.38
N PHE A 366 -29.26 -10.69 -15.13
CA PHE A 366 -29.11 -9.49 -14.31
C PHE A 366 -27.91 -8.70 -14.80
N GLN A 367 -28.16 -7.74 -15.70
CA GLN A 367 -27.23 -6.66 -16.03
C GLN A 367 -26.92 -5.83 -14.77
N PHE A 368 -26.10 -6.36 -13.87
CA PHE A 368 -25.31 -5.51 -13.00
C PHE A 368 -24.36 -4.76 -13.92
N ASN A 369 -24.56 -3.45 -14.05
CA ASN A 369 -23.73 -2.56 -14.84
C ASN A 369 -22.26 -2.91 -14.63
N LYS A 370 -21.61 -3.46 -15.66
CA LYS A 370 -20.15 -3.65 -15.67
C LYS A 370 -19.40 -2.33 -15.44
N ASP A 371 -20.09 -1.21 -15.63
CA ASP A 371 -19.57 0.15 -15.51
C ASP A 371 -19.48 0.67 -14.06
N GLU A 372 -19.94 -0.10 -13.05
CA GLU A 372 -19.97 0.35 -11.65
C GLU A 372 -18.95 -0.32 -10.71
N GLU A 373 -17.97 -1.08 -11.20
CA GLU A 373 -16.81 -1.46 -10.36
C GLU A 373 -15.85 -0.28 -10.22
N LYS A 374 -16.33 0.75 -9.50
CA LYS A 374 -15.44 1.73 -8.90
C LYS A 374 -14.49 0.97 -7.98
N SER A 375 -13.21 1.24 -8.14
CA SER A 375 -12.17 0.68 -7.30
C SER A 375 -12.36 1.08 -5.83
N ILE A 376 -12.21 0.09 -4.95
CA ILE A 376 -12.41 0.24 -3.51
C ILE A 376 -11.04 0.20 -2.84
N TRP A 377 -10.78 1.08 -1.87
CA TRP A 377 -9.53 1.06 -1.11
C TRP A 377 -9.66 0.49 0.30
N GLY A 378 -10.84 0.37 0.92
CA GLY A 378 -10.95 -0.11 2.30
C GLY A 378 -12.38 -0.06 2.84
N TRP A 379 -12.56 -0.33 4.14
CA TRP A 379 -13.90 -0.50 4.74
C TRP A 379 -14.77 0.76 4.69
N ASP A 380 -14.18 1.93 4.93
CA ASP A 380 -14.90 3.21 4.95
C ASP A 380 -14.95 3.91 3.58
N ASP A 381 -14.51 3.25 2.51
CA ASP A 381 -14.63 3.82 1.17
C ASP A 381 -16.12 4.07 0.85
N LYS A 382 -16.42 5.20 0.20
CA LYS A 382 -17.78 5.55 -0.21
C LYS A 382 -18.24 4.73 -1.42
N ASP A 383 -17.29 4.17 -2.15
CA ASP A 383 -17.53 3.37 -3.35
C ASP A 383 -17.75 1.88 -3.03
N ILE A 384 -17.64 1.44 -1.78
CA ILE A 384 -17.96 0.07 -1.38
C ILE A 384 -19.49 -0.17 -1.43
N ASN A 385 -19.90 -1.28 -2.03
CA ASN A 385 -21.31 -1.67 -2.11
C ASN A 385 -21.89 -1.93 -0.70
N LEU A 386 -23.06 -1.36 -0.41
CA LEU A 386 -23.76 -1.56 0.86
C LEU A 386 -24.13 -3.03 1.10
N GLN A 387 -24.46 -3.77 0.05
CA GLN A 387 -24.73 -5.21 0.13
C GLN A 387 -23.46 -5.98 0.53
N ASP A 388 -22.29 -5.58 0.00
CA ASP A 388 -21.03 -6.20 0.37
C ASP A 388 -20.67 -5.92 1.85
N LYS A 389 -21.02 -4.73 2.35
CA LYS A 389 -20.90 -4.40 3.77
C LYS A 389 -21.84 -5.24 4.64
N SER A 390 -23.08 -5.49 4.23
CA SER A 390 -24.03 -6.30 5.03
C SER A 390 -23.68 -7.78 5.04
N ASP A 391 -23.06 -8.28 3.97
CA ASP A 391 -22.68 -9.69 3.84
C ASP A 391 -21.31 -10.01 4.47
N ALA A 392 -20.59 -8.98 4.96
CA ALA A 392 -19.34 -9.14 5.68
C ALA A 392 -19.57 -9.76 7.07
N LYS A 393 -18.67 -10.65 7.49
CA LYS A 393 -18.65 -11.21 8.84
C LYS A 393 -17.67 -10.43 9.72
N ILE A 394 -18.15 -9.95 10.85
CA ILE A 394 -17.34 -9.25 11.84
C ILE A 394 -17.13 -10.16 13.05
N TYR A 395 -15.88 -10.44 13.37
CA TYR A 395 -15.48 -11.23 14.53
C TYR A 395 -14.89 -10.36 15.64
N ASN A 396 -14.99 -10.87 16.87
CA ASN A 396 -14.47 -10.22 18.07
C ASN A 396 -14.95 -8.76 18.18
N THR A 397 -16.27 -8.56 18.09
CA THR A 397 -16.86 -7.22 18.26
C THR A 397 -16.52 -6.68 19.65
N GLU A 398 -16.34 -5.36 19.74
CA GLU A 398 -16.08 -4.72 21.02
C GLU A 398 -17.23 -5.06 21.97
N LYS A 399 -16.93 -5.78 23.06
CA LYS A 399 -17.90 -5.94 24.14
C LYS A 399 -18.16 -4.53 24.66
N SER A 400 -19.38 -4.03 24.44
CA SER A 400 -19.86 -2.83 25.11
C SER A 400 -19.56 -3.01 26.59
N SER A 401 -18.70 -2.15 27.13
CA SER A 401 -18.44 -2.07 28.56
C SER A 401 -19.77 -1.70 29.23
N THR A 402 -20.52 -2.70 29.68
CA THR A 402 -21.61 -2.53 30.64
C THR A 402 -21.05 -2.27 32.02
#